data_AF-A0AAQ2GBR5-F1
#
_entry.id   AF-A0AAQ2GBR5-F1
#
_cell.length_a   1.000
_cell.length_b   1.000
_cell.length_c   1.000
_cell.angle_alpha   90.00
_cell.angle_beta   90.00
_cell.angle_gamma   90.00
#
_symmetry.space_group_name_H-M   'P 1'
#
loop_
_entity.id
_entity.type
_entity.pdbx_description
1 polymer ?
#
loop_
_entity_poly.entity_id
_entity_poly.type
_entity_poly.pdbx_seq_one_letter_code
_entity_poly.pdbx_strand_id
1 'polypeptide(L)'
;MRERTIESGLSPQMQEAIPIIRRVFRQHAPRRLELELTAGKEWYNHSRWSLHHSGNAVDIRTKKLADRGTGMLSILLGYFLQQELNSELGKAKYLVLVNDQGPMFPHIHVQYNPGARMSTPGDYDGKRRRAV
;
A
#
# COMPACT_ATOMS: atom_id res chain seq x y z
N MET A 1 -8.04 8.36 -14.60
CA MET A 1 -9.25 8.06 -13.80
C MET A 1 -9.20 6.64 -13.18
N ARG A 2 -8.09 6.21 -12.54
CA ARG A 2 -7.91 4.85 -11.97
C ARG A 2 -7.80 4.79 -10.43
N GLU A 3 -7.64 5.91 -9.74
CA GLU A 3 -7.43 5.92 -8.27
C GLU A 3 -8.65 5.45 -7.46
N ARG A 4 -9.89 5.76 -7.89
CA ARG A 4 -11.10 5.41 -7.12
C ARG A 4 -11.35 3.91 -6.97
N THR A 5 -10.72 3.05 -7.77
CA THR A 5 -10.95 1.60 -7.69
C THR A 5 -10.04 0.93 -6.68
N ILE A 6 -8.84 1.47 -6.43
CA ILE A 6 -7.84 0.84 -5.56
C ILE A 6 -8.18 1.04 -4.08
N GLU A 7 -8.75 2.20 -3.74
CA GLU A 7 -9.24 2.48 -2.39
C GLU A 7 -10.58 1.77 -2.09
N SER A 8 -11.28 1.31 -3.13
CA SER A 8 -12.53 0.56 -2.99
C SER A 8 -12.25 -0.84 -2.43
N GLY A 9 -12.83 -1.15 -1.28
CA GLY A 9 -12.66 -2.44 -0.62
C GLY A 9 -11.45 -2.53 0.32
N LEU A 10 -10.69 -1.44 0.51
CA LEU A 10 -9.75 -1.37 1.63
C LEU A 10 -10.50 -1.55 2.96
N SER A 11 -9.85 -2.21 3.92
CA SER A 11 -10.37 -2.28 5.28
C SER A 11 -10.48 -0.88 5.89
N PRO A 12 -11.35 -0.68 6.90
CA PRO A 12 -11.46 0.62 7.59
C PRO A 12 -10.12 1.16 8.07
N GLN A 13 -9.25 0.28 8.57
CA GLN A 13 -7.90 0.64 9.02
C GLN A 13 -7.04 1.16 7.88
N MET A 14 -7.03 0.48 6.72
CA MET A 14 -6.30 1.00 5.57
C MET A 14 -6.90 2.29 5.02
N GLN A 15 -8.21 2.50 5.11
CA GLN A 15 -8.84 3.78 4.74
C GLN A 15 -8.37 4.94 5.64
N GLU A 16 -8.20 4.70 6.95
CA GLU A 16 -7.61 5.67 7.89
C GLU A 16 -6.15 6.00 7.56
N ALA A 17 -5.39 5.04 7.01
CA ALA A 17 -4.00 5.25 6.62
C ALA A 17 -3.82 6.07 5.33
N ILE A 18 -4.79 6.05 4.40
CA ILE A 18 -4.67 6.73 3.10
C ILE A 18 -4.36 8.24 3.22
N PRO A 19 -5.07 9.04 4.04
CA PRO A 19 -4.77 10.45 4.21
C PRO A 19 -3.34 10.71 4.71
N ILE A 20 -2.83 9.88 5.62
CA ILE A 20 -1.47 9.98 6.17
C ILE A 20 -0.45 9.70 5.05
N ILE A 21 -0.65 8.61 4.30
CA ILE A 21 0.20 8.25 3.15
C ILE A 21 0.27 9.41 2.15
N ARG A 22 -0.89 9.98 1.77
CA ARG A 22 -0.99 11.13 0.86
C ARG A 22 -0.25 12.35 1.40
N ARG A 23 -0.37 12.63 2.70
CA ARG A 23 0.32 13.77 3.34
C ARG A 23 1.83 13.59 3.33
N VAL A 24 2.33 12.42 3.72
CA VAL A 24 3.76 12.10 3.73
C VAL A 24 4.36 12.23 2.33
N PHE A 25 3.71 11.66 1.32
CA PHE A 25 4.17 11.79 -0.06
C PHE A 25 4.22 13.25 -0.51
N ARG A 26 3.22 14.06 -0.17
CA ARG A 26 3.22 15.49 -0.50
C ARG A 26 4.36 16.27 0.17
N GLN A 27 4.74 15.88 1.39
CA GLN A 27 5.77 16.56 2.18
C GLN A 27 7.19 16.13 1.78
N HIS A 28 7.39 14.86 1.44
CA HIS A 28 8.71 14.26 1.33
C HIS A 28 9.09 13.76 -0.07
N ALA A 29 8.12 13.58 -0.98
CA ALA A 29 8.43 13.22 -2.37
C ALA A 29 8.86 14.47 -3.18
N PRO A 30 9.69 14.31 -4.22
CA PRO A 30 10.08 15.42 -5.10
C PRO A 30 8.87 16.16 -5.67
N ARG A 31 8.95 17.50 -5.73
CA ARG A 31 7.92 18.35 -6.34
C ARG A 31 7.66 17.86 -7.78
N ARG A 32 6.41 17.52 -8.10
CA ARG A 32 5.87 16.92 -9.36
C ARG A 32 5.67 15.41 -9.36
N LEU A 33 6.07 14.68 -8.31
CA LEU A 33 5.74 13.27 -8.20
C LEU A 33 4.44 13.10 -7.42
N GLU A 34 3.42 12.59 -8.09
CA GLU A 34 2.13 12.27 -7.47
C GLU A 34 2.18 10.89 -6.82
N LEU A 35 1.45 10.71 -5.72
CA LEU A 35 1.23 9.40 -5.11
C LEU A 35 0.49 8.52 -6.12
N GLU A 36 1.09 7.38 -6.46
CA GLU A 36 0.46 6.38 -7.33
C GLU A 36 0.29 5.08 -6.55
N LEU A 37 -0.94 4.82 -6.08
CA LEU A 37 -1.32 3.52 -5.56
C LEU A 37 -1.46 2.54 -6.73
N THR A 38 -0.80 1.39 -6.66
CA THR A 38 -0.84 0.36 -7.72
C THR A 38 -1.60 -0.88 -7.33
N ALA A 39 -1.73 -1.15 -6.04
CA ALA A 39 -2.51 -2.26 -5.50
C ALA A 39 -3.21 -1.86 -4.21
N GLY A 40 -4.37 -2.45 -3.97
CA GLY A 40 -5.21 -2.27 -2.79
C GLY A 40 -5.86 -3.60 -2.44
N LYS A 41 -7.18 -3.69 -2.39
CA LYS A 41 -7.86 -5.00 -2.30
C LYS A 41 -7.86 -5.73 -3.65
N GLU A 42 -7.05 -6.77 -3.79
CA GLU A 42 -7.03 -7.63 -4.98
C GLU A 42 -6.55 -9.05 -4.65
N TRP A 43 -6.95 -10.03 -5.49
CA TRP A 43 -6.66 -11.45 -5.28
C TRP A 43 -5.56 -12.01 -6.21
N TYR A 44 -5.41 -11.42 -7.40
CA TYR A 44 -4.50 -11.92 -8.42
C TYR A 44 -3.11 -11.30 -8.24
N ASN A 45 -2.07 -12.01 -8.67
CA ASN A 45 -0.66 -11.60 -8.59
C ASN A 45 -0.05 -11.53 -7.18
N HIS A 46 -0.75 -12.07 -6.18
CA HIS A 46 -0.30 -12.09 -4.78
C HIS A 46 -0.16 -13.52 -4.25
N SER A 47 0.69 -13.72 -3.24
CA SER A 47 0.81 -15.02 -2.56
C SER A 47 -0.47 -15.35 -1.79
N ARG A 48 -0.70 -16.65 -1.49
CA ARG A 48 -1.89 -17.11 -0.74
C ARG A 48 -2.10 -16.38 0.59
N TRP A 49 -1.02 -15.86 1.18
CA TRP A 49 -1.00 -15.20 2.49
C TRP A 49 -1.02 -13.67 2.40
N SER A 50 -1.25 -13.11 1.21
CA SER A 50 -1.20 -11.66 1.01
C SER A 50 -2.35 -10.95 1.73
N LEU A 51 -2.01 -9.82 2.36
CA LEU A 51 -2.96 -8.92 3.00
C LEU A 51 -3.73 -8.05 2.00
N HIS A 52 -3.31 -8.02 0.73
CA HIS A 52 -4.11 -7.45 -0.36
C HIS A 52 -5.44 -8.19 -0.54
N HIS A 53 -5.50 -9.49 -0.23
CA HIS A 53 -6.72 -10.28 -0.37
C HIS A 53 -7.87 -9.72 0.49
N SER A 54 -7.55 -9.22 1.69
CA SER A 54 -8.50 -8.67 2.65
C SER A 54 -8.55 -7.14 2.65
N GLY A 55 -7.86 -6.47 1.71
CA GLY A 55 -7.77 -5.01 1.68
C GLY A 55 -6.99 -4.40 2.85
N ASN A 56 -6.14 -5.19 3.52
CA ASN A 56 -5.28 -4.76 4.62
C ASN A 56 -3.90 -4.30 4.15
N ALA A 57 -3.69 -4.14 2.84
CA ALA A 57 -2.46 -3.63 2.29
C ALA A 57 -2.70 -2.75 1.06
N VAL A 58 -1.75 -1.85 0.82
CA VAL A 58 -1.63 -1.05 -0.40
C VAL A 58 -0.19 -1.02 -0.88
N ASP A 59 -0.01 -1.04 -2.20
CA ASP A 59 1.29 -0.84 -2.84
C ASP A 59 1.37 0.55 -3.44
N ILE A 60 2.50 1.22 -3.20
CA ILE A 60 2.79 2.55 -3.69
C ILE A 60 3.94 2.46 -4.70
N ARG A 61 3.69 2.89 -5.93
CA ARG A 61 4.69 2.85 -7.00
C ARG A 61 5.84 3.81 -6.72
N THR A 62 7.06 3.29 -6.72
CA THR A 62 8.27 4.11 -6.51
C THR A 62 9.20 4.17 -7.72
N LYS A 63 8.96 3.38 -8.79
CA LYS A 63 9.82 3.36 -9.99
C LYS A 63 10.07 4.73 -10.65
N LYS A 64 9.15 5.69 -10.47
CA LYS A 64 9.25 7.06 -11.01
C LYS A 64 10.10 8.00 -10.15
N LEU A 65 10.47 7.59 -8.94
CA LEU A 65 11.38 8.35 -8.08
C LEU A 65 12.77 8.45 -8.73
N ALA A 66 13.52 9.49 -8.37
CA ALA A 66 14.86 9.74 -8.93
C ALA A 66 15.85 8.59 -8.67
N ASP A 67 15.67 7.86 -7.56
CA ASP A 67 16.44 6.67 -7.19
C ASP A 67 15.88 5.37 -7.79
N ARG A 68 14.99 5.50 -8.79
CA ARG A 68 14.28 4.40 -9.45
C ARG A 68 13.47 3.52 -8.51
N GLY A 69 13.16 4.01 -7.31
CA GLY A 69 12.36 3.29 -6.35
C GLY A 69 13.13 2.33 -5.45
N THR A 70 14.47 2.27 -5.55
CA THR A 70 15.32 1.28 -4.84
C THR A 70 16.39 1.88 -3.93
N GLY A 71 16.58 3.20 -3.97
CA GLY A 71 17.65 3.87 -3.26
C GLY A 71 17.20 4.66 -2.03
N MET A 72 18.01 5.65 -1.66
CA MET A 72 17.86 6.41 -0.42
C MET A 72 16.53 7.16 -0.31
N LEU A 73 15.99 7.68 -1.42
CA LEU A 73 14.74 8.43 -1.39
C LEU A 73 13.56 7.53 -1.04
N SER A 74 13.54 6.32 -1.58
CA SER A 74 12.52 5.30 -1.30
C SER A 74 12.60 4.83 0.16
N ILE A 75 13.82 4.65 0.67
CA ILE A 75 14.07 4.30 2.08
C ILE A 75 13.56 5.41 3.00
N LEU A 76 13.89 6.67 2.70
CA LEU A 76 13.44 7.82 3.49
C LEU A 76 11.91 7.96 3.48
N LEU A 77 11.26 7.79 2.32
CA LEU A 77 9.80 7.79 2.23
C LEU A 77 9.18 6.67 3.08
N GLY A 78 9.73 5.45 3.01
CA GLY A 78 9.30 4.34 3.86
C GLY A 78 9.46 4.64 5.35
N TYR A 79 10.58 5.26 5.73
CA TYR A 79 10.83 5.69 7.11
C TYR A 79 9.80 6.73 7.59
N PHE A 80 9.58 7.81 6.83
CA PHE A 80 8.60 8.84 7.20
C PHE A 80 7.19 8.28 7.29
N LEU A 81 6.79 7.40 6.36
CA LEU A 81 5.52 6.68 6.45
C LEU A 81 5.40 5.88 7.75
N GLN A 82 6.42 5.09 8.08
CA GLN A 82 6.40 4.27 9.29
C GLN A 82 6.32 5.13 10.56
N GLN A 83 7.01 6.27 10.60
CA GLN A 83 6.96 7.19 11.73
C GLN A 83 5.56 7.81 11.90
N GLU A 84 4.99 8.33 10.82
CA GLU A 84 3.71 9.04 10.86
C GLU A 84 2.55 8.08 11.18
N LEU A 85 2.55 6.88 10.60
CA LEU A 85 1.57 5.84 10.93
C LEU A 85 1.66 5.42 12.41
N ASN A 86 2.89 5.25 12.94
CA ASN A 86 3.09 4.93 14.35
C ASN A 86 2.63 6.05 15.28
N SER A 87 2.83 7.30 14.88
CA SER A 87 2.46 8.49 15.66
C SER A 87 0.94 8.66 15.74
N GLU A 88 0.25 8.54 14.61
CA GLU A 88 -1.18 8.87 14.54
C GLU A 88 -2.10 7.70 14.79
N LEU A 89 -1.75 6.50 14.31
CA LEU A 89 -2.62 5.33 14.38
C LEU A 89 -2.17 4.30 15.42
N GLY A 90 -0.97 4.50 15.99
CA GLY A 90 -0.40 3.70 17.08
C GLY A 90 0.72 2.77 16.62
N LYS A 91 1.69 2.56 17.52
CA LYS A 91 2.89 1.77 17.26
C LYS A 91 2.56 0.31 16.90
N ALA A 92 3.30 -0.22 15.93
CA ALA A 92 3.28 -1.63 15.51
C ALA A 92 1.95 -2.13 14.90
N LYS A 93 0.96 -1.24 14.69
CA LYS A 93 -0.27 -1.59 13.97
C LYS A 93 -0.07 -1.69 12.47
N TYR A 94 0.88 -0.93 11.94
CA TYR A 94 1.21 -0.91 10.51
C TYR A 94 2.66 -1.28 10.30
N LEU A 95 2.93 -1.94 9.18
CA LEU A 95 4.26 -2.25 8.70
C LEU A 95 4.45 -1.63 7.32
N VAL A 96 5.59 -0.96 7.14
CA VAL A 96 6.01 -0.39 5.86
C VAL A 96 7.23 -1.17 5.36
N LEU A 97 7.10 -1.80 4.20
CA LEU A 97 8.19 -2.53 3.55
C LEU A 97 8.58 -1.79 2.27
N VAL A 98 9.86 -1.43 2.18
CA VAL A 98 10.42 -0.78 0.99
C VAL A 98 11.07 -1.86 0.14
N ASN A 99 10.95 -1.75 -1.20
CA ASN A 99 11.54 -2.70 -2.14
C ASN A 99 11.01 -4.12 -1.98
N ASP A 100 9.73 -4.25 -1.60
CA ASP A 100 9.13 -5.56 -1.46
C ASP A 100 9.12 -6.31 -2.81
N GLN A 101 9.41 -7.62 -2.78
CA GLN A 101 9.60 -8.45 -3.98
C GLN A 101 8.29 -8.79 -4.70
N GLY A 102 7.20 -8.09 -4.39
CA GLY A 102 5.91 -8.22 -5.03
C GLY A 102 5.92 -7.92 -6.55
N PRO A 103 4.79 -8.20 -7.22
CA PRO A 103 4.67 -8.21 -8.69
C PRO A 103 4.98 -6.86 -9.36
N MET A 104 4.95 -5.77 -8.59
CA MET A 104 5.15 -4.40 -9.08
C MET A 104 6.46 -3.77 -8.62
N PHE A 105 7.45 -4.57 -8.21
CA PHE A 105 8.79 -4.10 -7.84
C PHE A 105 9.36 -3.09 -8.85
N PRO A 106 9.96 -1.97 -8.39
CA PRO A 106 10.05 -1.53 -7.00
C PRO A 106 8.81 -0.73 -6.56
N HIS A 107 8.40 -0.96 -5.31
CA HIS A 107 7.30 -0.27 -4.65
C HIS A 107 7.53 -0.21 -3.13
N ILE A 108 6.72 0.60 -2.45
CA ILE A 108 6.58 0.59 -0.99
C ILE A 108 5.25 -0.11 -0.68
N HIS A 109 5.32 -1.18 0.11
CA HIS A 109 4.16 -1.90 0.61
C HIS A 109 3.80 -1.36 2.00
N VAL A 110 2.54 -0.99 2.20
CA VAL A 110 2.02 -0.55 3.50
C VAL A 110 0.90 -1.50 3.90
N GLN A 111 1.03 -2.15 5.04
CA GLN A 111 0.04 -3.10 5.54
C GLN A 111 -0.42 -2.77 6.96
N TYR A 112 -1.70 -3.00 7.22
CA TYR A 112 -2.25 -3.13 8.56
C TYR A 112 -2.08 -4.56 9.05
N ASN A 113 -1.61 -4.74 10.28
CA ASN A 113 -1.41 -6.03 10.93
C ASN A 113 -2.58 -6.34 11.88
N PRO A 114 -3.63 -7.05 11.44
CA PRO A 114 -4.73 -7.47 12.30
C PRO A 114 -4.37 -8.60 13.29
N GLY A 115 -3.10 -9.04 13.33
CA GLY A 115 -2.66 -10.29 13.95
C GLY A 115 -2.56 -11.43 12.94
N ALA A 116 -2.02 -12.59 13.37
CA ALA A 116 -1.84 -13.75 12.49
C ALA A 116 -3.19 -14.39 12.13
N ARG A 117 -3.59 -14.27 10.85
CA ARG A 117 -4.80 -14.88 10.29
C ARG A 117 -4.56 -15.28 8.84
N MET A 118 -5.06 -16.45 8.45
CA MET A 118 -5.08 -16.86 7.03
C MET A 118 -6.09 -16.04 6.24
N SER A 119 -5.72 -15.60 5.04
CA SER A 119 -6.69 -15.05 4.07
C SER A 119 -7.65 -16.14 3.60
N THR A 120 -8.94 -15.83 3.51
CA THR A 120 -9.97 -16.75 3.02
C THR A 120 -10.60 -16.23 1.73
N PRO A 121 -11.16 -17.09 0.85
CA PRO A 121 -11.84 -16.64 -0.37
C PRO A 121 -12.96 -15.61 -0.13
N GLY A 122 -13.59 -15.63 1.05
CA GLY A 122 -14.61 -14.66 1.46
C GLY A 122 -14.07 -13.26 1.77
N ASP A 123 -12.74 -13.09 1.81
CA ASP A 123 -12.12 -11.79 2.06
C ASP A 123 -12.18 -10.89 0.82
N TYR A 124 -12.55 -11.43 -0.36
CA TYR A 124 -12.66 -10.71 -1.63
C TYR A 124 -14.13 -10.48 -2.03
N ASP A 125 -14.63 -9.24 -1.89
CA ASP A 125 -16.00 -8.84 -2.32
C ASP A 125 -16.07 -8.42 -3.81
N GLY A 126 -14.98 -8.55 -4.55
CA GLY A 126 -14.92 -8.14 -5.95
C GLY A 126 -15.80 -9.05 -6.80
N LYS A 127 -17.02 -8.60 -7.11
CA LYS A 127 -17.83 -9.21 -8.18
C LYS A 127 -16.95 -9.31 -9.41
N ARG A 128 -16.75 -10.53 -9.93
CA ARG A 128 -16.11 -10.79 -11.23
C ARG A 128 -16.71 -9.83 -12.27
N ARG A 129 -16.02 -8.74 -12.60
CA ARG A 129 -16.26 -8.09 -13.88
C ARG A 129 -15.52 -8.95 -14.89
N ARG A 130 -16.26 -9.85 -15.54
CA ARG A 130 -15.81 -10.44 -16.80
C ARG A 130 -15.38 -9.26 -17.68
N ALA A 131 -14.12 -9.23 -18.08
CA ALA A 131 -13.73 -8.49 -19.25
C ALA A 131 -14.54 -9.09 -20.41
N VAL A 132 -15.51 -8.32 -20.91
CA VAL A 132 -16.05 -8.44 -22.26
C VAL A 132 -15.35 -7.38 -23.08
#